data_AF-A0A7S1S510-F1
#
_entry.id   AF-A0A7S1S510-F1
#
_cell.length_a   1.000
_cell.length_b   1.000
_cell.length_c   1.000
_cell.angle_alpha   90.00
_cell.angle_beta   90.00
_cell.angle_gamma   90.00
#
_symmetry.space_group_name_H-M   'P 1'
#
loop_
_entity.id
_entity.type
_entity.pdbx_description
1 polymer ?
#
loop_
_entity_poly.entity_id
_entity_poly.type
_entity_poly.pdbx_seq_one_letter_code
_entity_poly.pdbx_strand_id
1 'polypeptide(L)'
;IGGAPLCESLREVLDSAGRTAAPTANDLLEAWVQEFLREPLEDLHVHNGQIMQFVQNSTATEHGLTRRIQELSEQICQRGFRPDRVELMDSRSLLVQQLLSSLGSKQRAAAGCEPRIEGLLRSRLQAFEEAHAASLKERHDDIARHRAISETLDRNVESLGRYMRQKEKAKEEEDSAAAAQREQRAAKVSRVAEVFQEAFSGVLAIIEECRRDSMQRMRVQMEERIAVEVGEEFSRRLRHFRDFHSAASAHSEGSLGLESRFGGWLRQAYVAMEDKANQVAGDLRSHVSSSRARMMALSSAGTAQVRAQREQMQQVVELTSKELSSCQETLALMEFSRPSSAEVAKSLRHFEQVQESARWQQREVGRLQEIEQRIRQDADSVVAEACPLEGDASNQERWPRLLSEAEAWVAGFFYTWQRDLPAFGPPKADETDQQEISVSAFATETNRRAWRTPPAKQAPES
;
A
#
# COMPACT_ATOMS: atom_id res chain seq x y z
N ILE A 1 -4.18 11.36 -11.09
CA ILE A 1 -2.70 11.45 -11.06
C ILE A 1 -2.36 12.60 -11.99
N GLY A 2 -1.46 13.53 -11.66
CA GLY A 2 -1.17 14.75 -12.44
C GLY A 2 -0.72 14.46 -13.88
N GLY A 3 -1.66 14.05 -14.73
CA GLY A 3 -1.37 13.33 -15.97
C GLY A 3 -0.82 14.21 -17.07
N ALA A 4 -1.26 15.48 -17.15
CA ALA A 4 -0.75 16.41 -18.15
C ALA A 4 0.79 16.61 -18.04
N PRO A 5 1.36 16.99 -16.89
CA PRO A 5 2.80 17.19 -16.77
C PRO A 5 3.62 15.90 -16.92
N LEU A 6 3.13 14.76 -16.42
CA LEU A 6 3.81 13.47 -16.63
C LEU A 6 3.78 13.02 -18.10
N CYS A 7 2.68 13.25 -18.81
CA CYS A 7 2.57 12.95 -20.24
C CYS A 7 3.40 13.90 -21.10
N GLU A 8 3.51 15.17 -20.71
CA GLU A 8 4.39 16.15 -21.37
C GLU A 8 5.86 15.76 -21.17
N SER A 9 6.27 15.44 -19.94
CA SER A 9 7.63 14.96 -19.67
C SER A 9 7.93 13.65 -20.42
N LEU A 10 7.00 12.70 -20.47
CA LEU A 10 7.17 11.48 -21.26
C LEU A 10 7.33 11.80 -22.76
N ARG A 11 6.53 12.73 -23.28
CA ARG A 11 6.63 13.15 -24.68
C ARG A 11 8.00 13.76 -24.95
N GLU A 12 8.53 14.60 -24.08
CA GLU A 12 9.89 15.14 -24.20
C GLU A 12 10.96 14.03 -24.21
N VAL A 13 10.83 13.02 -23.34
CA VAL A 13 11.74 11.86 -23.33
C VAL A 13 11.67 11.10 -24.66
N LEU A 14 10.47 10.83 -25.17
CA LEU A 14 10.27 10.10 -26.43
C LEU A 14 10.71 10.91 -27.66
N ASP A 15 10.42 12.21 -27.70
CA ASP A 15 10.85 13.11 -28.78
C ASP A 15 12.38 13.24 -28.80
N SER A 16 13.02 13.19 -27.63
CA SER A 16 14.48 13.20 -27.50
C SER A 16 15.17 11.89 -27.88
N ALA A 17 14.43 10.79 -28.01
CA ALA A 17 14.96 9.49 -28.44
C ALA A 17 15.36 9.48 -29.92
N GLY A 18 14.82 10.40 -30.73
CA GLY A 18 15.03 10.44 -32.18
C GLY A 18 14.57 9.16 -32.89
N ARG A 19 14.86 9.03 -34.20
CA ARG A 19 14.67 7.77 -34.95
C ARG A 19 15.80 6.76 -34.75
N THR A 20 16.66 7.03 -33.78
CA THR A 20 17.99 6.41 -33.63
C THR A 20 18.12 5.58 -32.36
N ALA A 21 17.03 5.34 -31.60
CA ALA A 21 17.07 4.41 -30.48
C ALA A 21 17.17 2.96 -30.99
N ALA A 22 18.03 2.15 -30.35
CA ALA A 22 18.14 0.73 -30.66
C ALA A 22 16.79 0.02 -30.38
N PRO A 23 16.40 -0.99 -31.17
CA PRO A 23 15.23 -1.82 -30.86
C PRO A 23 15.27 -2.40 -29.44
N THR A 24 16.46 -2.79 -28.98
CA THR A 24 16.68 -3.33 -27.63
C THR A 24 16.42 -2.32 -26.51
N ALA A 25 16.58 -1.02 -26.77
CA ALA A 25 16.22 0.02 -25.80
C ALA A 25 14.70 0.11 -25.68
N ASN A 26 13.95 0.00 -26.78
CA ASN A 26 12.49 0.02 -26.73
C ASN A 26 11.93 -1.18 -25.95
N ASP A 27 12.47 -2.37 -26.17
CA ASP A 27 12.05 -3.58 -25.45
C ASP A 27 12.27 -3.45 -23.93
N LEU A 28 13.43 -2.88 -23.53
CA LEU A 28 13.75 -2.63 -22.13
C LEU A 28 12.79 -1.60 -21.50
N LEU A 29 12.54 -0.49 -22.19
CA LEU A 29 11.62 0.54 -21.71
C LEU A 29 10.20 0.01 -21.59
N GLU A 30 9.75 -0.81 -22.54
CA GLU A 30 8.45 -1.48 -22.49
C GLU A 30 8.35 -2.42 -21.28
N ALA A 31 9.39 -3.23 -21.03
CA ALA A 31 9.45 -4.08 -19.85
C ALA A 31 9.35 -3.26 -18.55
N TRP A 32 10.08 -2.14 -18.46
CA TRP A 32 10.02 -1.27 -17.29
C TRP A 32 8.65 -0.60 -17.10
N VAL A 33 7.99 -0.18 -18.18
CA VAL A 33 6.62 0.34 -18.11
C VAL A 33 5.67 -0.72 -17.59
N GLN A 34 5.80 -1.95 -18.08
CA GLN A 34 4.91 -3.03 -17.66
C GLN A 34 5.12 -3.37 -16.18
N GLU A 35 6.36 -3.61 -15.77
CA GLU A 35 6.72 -4.09 -14.43
C GLU A 35 6.68 -3.01 -13.35
N PHE A 36 7.19 -1.81 -13.65
CA PHE A 36 7.38 -0.76 -12.64
C PHE A 36 6.35 0.35 -12.68
N LEU A 37 5.45 0.36 -13.66
CA LEU A 37 4.38 1.36 -13.72
C LEU A 37 2.98 0.75 -13.80
N ARG A 38 2.72 -0.14 -14.77
CA ARG A 38 1.38 -0.72 -14.93
C ARG A 38 1.01 -1.63 -13.77
N GLU A 39 1.86 -2.61 -13.42
CA GLU A 39 1.57 -3.51 -12.30
C GLU A 39 1.34 -2.76 -10.98
N PRO A 40 2.20 -1.82 -10.54
CA PRO A 40 1.95 -1.06 -9.31
C PRO A 40 0.67 -0.23 -9.37
N LEU A 41 0.34 0.37 -10.53
CA LEU A 41 -0.90 1.12 -10.69
C LEU A 41 -2.14 0.21 -10.60
N GLU A 42 -2.08 -0.98 -11.17
CA GLU A 42 -3.15 -1.98 -11.07
C GLU A 42 -3.31 -2.45 -9.62
N ASP A 43 -2.21 -2.77 -8.94
CA ASP A 43 -2.20 -3.15 -7.51
C ASP A 43 -2.82 -2.04 -6.64
N LEU A 44 -2.42 -0.78 -6.86
CA LEU A 44 -3.02 0.38 -6.19
C LEU A 44 -4.50 0.52 -6.50
N HIS A 45 -4.92 0.35 -7.76
CA HIS A 45 -6.31 0.47 -8.16
C HIS A 45 -7.19 -0.59 -7.51
N VAL A 46 -6.75 -1.86 -7.56
CA VAL A 46 -7.43 -2.99 -6.93
C VAL A 46 -7.52 -2.79 -5.42
N HIS A 47 -6.42 -2.41 -4.77
CA HIS A 47 -6.40 -2.20 -3.33
C HIS A 47 -7.33 -1.07 -2.89
N ASN A 48 -7.27 0.08 -3.58
CA ASN A 48 -8.16 1.20 -3.31
C ASN A 48 -9.63 0.83 -3.55
N GLY A 49 -9.93 0.09 -4.62
CA GLY A 49 -11.27 -0.42 -4.90
C GLY A 49 -11.82 -1.31 -3.78
N GLN A 50 -11.01 -2.25 -3.29
CA GLN A 50 -11.38 -3.14 -2.19
C GLN A 50 -11.66 -2.37 -0.89
N ILE A 51 -10.82 -1.39 -0.55
CA ILE A 51 -11.01 -0.60 0.67
C ILE A 51 -12.26 0.27 0.57
N MET A 52 -12.47 0.94 -0.57
CA MET A 52 -13.67 1.76 -0.77
C MET A 52 -14.94 0.91 -0.70
N GLN A 53 -14.95 -0.26 -1.31
CA GLN A 53 -16.06 -1.20 -1.22
C GLN A 53 -16.29 -1.67 0.23
N PHE A 54 -15.23 -1.97 0.97
CA PHE A 54 -15.32 -2.33 2.39
C PHE A 54 -15.90 -1.20 3.23
N VAL A 55 -15.43 0.04 3.03
CA VAL A 55 -15.94 1.24 3.72
C VAL A 55 -17.42 1.47 3.41
N GLN A 56 -17.84 1.29 2.16
CA GLN A 56 -19.24 1.40 1.74
C GLN A 56 -20.12 0.32 2.42
N ASN A 57 -19.70 -0.94 2.39
CA ASN A 57 -20.42 -2.05 3.02
C ASN A 57 -20.52 -1.87 4.54
N SER A 58 -19.44 -1.40 5.17
CA SER A 58 -19.41 -1.09 6.61
C SER A 58 -20.39 0.05 6.92
N THR A 59 -20.45 1.09 6.07
CA THR A 59 -21.40 2.20 6.23
C THR A 59 -22.85 1.73 6.10
N ALA A 60 -23.17 0.84 5.16
CA ALA A 60 -24.51 0.24 5.06
C ALA A 60 -24.88 -0.57 6.32
N THR A 61 -23.92 -1.34 6.84
CA THR A 61 -24.07 -2.10 8.09
C THR A 61 -24.31 -1.16 9.28
N GLU A 62 -23.53 -0.09 9.41
CA GLU A 62 -23.71 0.95 10.43
C GLU A 62 -25.15 1.50 10.42
N HIS A 63 -25.67 1.89 9.24
CA HIS A 63 -27.04 2.41 9.11
C HIS A 63 -28.13 1.38 9.49
N GLY A 64 -27.91 0.10 9.16
CA GLY A 64 -28.82 -0.96 9.57
C GLY A 64 -28.85 -1.16 11.08
N LEU A 65 -27.68 -1.10 11.72
CA LEU A 65 -27.55 -1.22 13.18
C LEU A 65 -28.12 -0.02 13.92
N THR A 66 -27.83 1.21 13.48
CA THR A 66 -28.37 2.43 14.12
C THR A 66 -29.90 2.44 14.09
N ARG A 67 -30.54 2.05 12.98
CA ARG A 67 -32.00 1.95 12.88
C ARG A 67 -32.58 0.95 13.90
N ARG A 68 -31.99 -0.24 14.02
CA ARG A 68 -32.45 -1.25 14.99
C ARG A 68 -32.25 -0.80 16.43
N ILE A 69 -31.14 -0.12 16.71
CA ILE A 69 -30.89 0.49 18.02
C ILE A 69 -31.93 1.58 18.30
N GLN A 70 -32.31 2.36 17.30
CA GLN A 70 -33.37 3.36 17.40
C GLN A 70 -34.71 2.73 17.78
N GLU A 71 -35.14 1.71 17.03
CA GLU A 71 -36.38 0.98 17.28
C GLU A 71 -36.43 0.40 18.70
N LEU A 72 -35.34 -0.23 19.16
CA LEU A 72 -35.26 -0.74 20.54
C LEU A 72 -35.24 0.39 21.57
N SER A 73 -34.55 1.50 21.30
CA SER A 73 -34.50 2.64 22.21
C SER A 73 -35.87 3.28 22.37
N GLU A 74 -36.64 3.41 21.30
CA GLU A 74 -38.02 3.89 21.33
C GLU A 74 -38.92 2.94 22.15
N GLN A 75 -38.79 1.63 21.96
CA GLN A 75 -39.54 0.63 22.73
C GLN A 75 -39.21 0.67 24.23
N ILE A 76 -37.92 0.76 24.57
CA ILE A 76 -37.45 0.90 25.95
C ILE A 76 -38.00 2.21 26.55
N CYS A 77 -38.12 3.27 25.74
CA CYS A 77 -38.60 4.60 26.13
C CYS A 77 -40.12 4.77 26.26
N GLN A 78 -40.92 3.75 25.96
CA GLN A 78 -42.37 3.86 26.09
C GLN A 78 -42.84 3.97 27.54
N ARG A 79 -43.70 4.96 27.81
CA ARG A 79 -44.31 5.21 29.13
C ARG A 79 -45.03 3.98 29.68
N GLY A 80 -44.84 3.71 30.97
CA GLY A 80 -45.49 2.61 31.69
C GLY A 80 -44.58 1.42 32.02
N PHE A 81 -45.14 0.49 32.80
CA PHE A 81 -44.46 -0.74 33.19
C PHE A 81 -44.27 -1.68 31.99
N ARG A 82 -43.07 -2.24 31.87
CA ARG A 82 -42.71 -3.21 30.85
C ARG A 82 -41.90 -4.35 31.45
N PRO A 83 -42.42 -5.60 31.43
CA PRO A 83 -41.72 -6.74 32.02
C PRO A 83 -40.49 -7.19 31.19
N ASP A 84 -40.47 -6.88 29.89
CA ASP A 84 -39.40 -7.24 28.94
C ASP A 84 -38.30 -6.18 28.82
N ARG A 85 -38.35 -5.11 29.63
CA ARG A 85 -37.47 -3.93 29.47
C ARG A 85 -35.98 -4.29 29.53
N VAL A 86 -35.57 -5.17 30.43
CA VAL A 86 -34.16 -5.54 30.56
C VAL A 86 -33.71 -6.45 29.42
N GLU A 87 -34.57 -7.31 28.89
CA GLU A 87 -34.28 -8.11 27.69
C GLU A 87 -34.11 -7.22 26.45
N LEU A 88 -34.93 -6.17 26.33
CA LEU A 88 -34.77 -5.16 25.28
C LEU A 88 -33.45 -4.39 25.44
N MET A 89 -33.05 -4.07 26.67
CA MET A 89 -31.77 -3.41 26.95
C MET A 89 -30.58 -4.30 26.63
N ASP A 90 -30.65 -5.60 26.96
CA ASP A 90 -29.63 -6.58 26.60
C ASP A 90 -29.52 -6.69 25.08
N SER A 91 -30.65 -6.86 24.38
CA SER A 91 -30.71 -6.90 22.91
C SER A 91 -30.09 -5.66 22.26
N ARG A 92 -30.43 -4.47 22.78
CA ARG A 92 -29.85 -3.21 22.29
C ARG A 92 -28.35 -3.14 22.58
N SER A 93 -27.90 -3.61 23.74
CA SER A 93 -26.47 -3.64 24.07
C SER A 93 -25.68 -4.52 23.11
N LEU A 94 -26.24 -5.67 22.70
CA LEU A 94 -25.63 -6.53 21.68
C LEU A 94 -25.50 -5.80 20.32
N LEU A 95 -26.51 -5.02 19.93
CA LEU A 95 -26.42 -4.19 18.71
C LEU A 95 -25.38 -3.08 18.84
N VAL A 96 -25.25 -2.46 20.02
CA VAL A 96 -24.19 -1.47 20.29
C VAL A 96 -22.82 -2.11 20.13
N GLN A 97 -22.61 -3.32 20.64
CA GLN A 97 -21.36 -4.06 20.48
C GLN A 97 -21.05 -4.37 19.01
N GLN A 98 -22.06 -4.83 18.26
CA GLN A 98 -21.91 -5.07 16.82
C GLN A 98 -21.53 -3.77 16.09
N LEU A 99 -22.11 -2.63 16.48
CA LEU A 99 -21.79 -1.34 15.89
C LEU A 99 -20.37 -0.88 16.25
N LEU A 100 -19.94 -1.05 17.50
CA LEU A 100 -18.56 -0.79 17.93
C LEU A 100 -17.57 -1.68 17.16
N SER A 101 -17.84 -2.97 17.02
CA SER A 101 -16.99 -3.89 16.23
C SER A 101 -16.94 -3.51 14.74
N SER A 102 -18.04 -3.06 14.16
CA SER A 102 -18.10 -2.59 12.76
C SER A 102 -17.24 -1.33 12.58
N LEU A 103 -17.38 -0.35 13.47
CA LEU A 103 -16.59 0.88 13.46
C LEU A 103 -15.09 0.60 13.68
N GLY A 104 -14.75 -0.30 14.61
CA GLY A 104 -13.36 -0.71 14.86
C GLY A 104 -12.74 -1.44 13.67
N SER A 105 -13.50 -2.28 12.98
CA SER A 105 -13.05 -2.95 11.76
C SER A 105 -12.84 -1.98 10.59
N LYS A 106 -13.74 -0.99 10.45
CA LYS A 106 -13.60 0.13 9.50
C LYS A 106 -12.34 0.96 9.77
N GLN A 107 -12.10 1.29 11.03
CA GLN A 107 -10.89 2.01 11.44
C GLN A 107 -9.62 1.21 11.12
N ARG A 108 -9.55 -0.08 11.46
CA ARG A 108 -8.36 -0.92 11.18
C ARG A 108 -8.07 -1.05 9.69
N ALA A 109 -9.11 -1.26 8.87
CA ALA A 109 -8.94 -1.33 7.42
C ALA A 109 -8.41 -0.01 6.83
N ALA A 110 -8.93 1.14 7.29
CA ALA A 110 -8.45 2.44 6.86
C ALA A 110 -7.01 2.74 7.34
N ALA A 111 -6.68 2.42 8.59
CA ALA A 111 -5.34 2.62 9.15
C ALA A 111 -4.28 1.70 8.52
N GLY A 112 -4.63 0.46 8.17
CA GLY A 112 -3.71 -0.50 7.53
C GLY A 112 -3.45 -0.24 6.04
N CYS A 113 -4.21 0.66 5.42
CA CYS A 113 -4.09 1.00 3.99
C CYS A 113 -2.77 1.70 3.66
N GLU A 114 -2.49 2.78 4.40
CA GLU A 114 -1.34 3.65 4.19
C GLU A 114 0.01 2.91 4.23
N PRO A 115 0.37 2.17 5.30
CA PRO A 115 1.66 1.47 5.36
C PRO A 115 1.80 0.39 4.29
N ARG A 116 0.69 -0.20 3.84
CA ARG A 116 0.70 -1.23 2.79
C ARG A 116 0.98 -0.62 1.42
N ILE A 117 0.34 0.49 1.08
CA ILE A 117 0.59 1.21 -0.18
C ILE A 117 2.01 1.77 -0.21
N GLU A 118 2.44 2.40 0.89
CA GLU A 118 3.79 2.93 1.02
C GLU A 118 4.85 1.83 0.88
N GLY A 119 4.63 0.67 1.52
CA GLY A 119 5.50 -0.49 1.38
C GLY A 119 5.56 -1.04 -0.05
N LEU A 120 4.42 -1.12 -0.75
CA LEU A 120 4.35 -1.54 -2.15
C LEU A 120 5.15 -0.60 -3.06
N LEU A 121 4.88 0.71 -2.99
CA LEU A 121 5.52 1.71 -3.83
C LEU A 121 7.02 1.78 -3.57
N ARG A 122 7.44 1.78 -2.30
CA ARG A 122 8.86 1.75 -1.93
C ARG A 122 9.57 0.51 -2.45
N SER A 123 8.98 -0.67 -2.26
CA SER A 123 9.56 -1.93 -2.72
C SER A 123 9.71 -1.98 -4.24
N ARG A 124 8.70 -1.49 -4.98
CA ARG A 124 8.73 -1.48 -6.46
C ARG A 124 9.70 -0.43 -7.00
N LEU A 125 9.78 0.75 -6.38
CA LEU A 125 10.78 1.76 -6.71
C LEU A 125 12.20 1.24 -6.46
N GLN A 126 12.44 0.55 -5.35
CA GLN A 126 13.75 -0.03 -5.06
C GLN A 126 14.15 -1.07 -6.11
N ALA A 127 13.23 -1.99 -6.47
CA ALA A 127 13.48 -2.97 -7.52
C ALA A 127 13.78 -2.30 -8.87
N PHE A 128 13.08 -1.20 -9.19
CA PHE A 128 13.38 -0.39 -10.36
C PHE A 128 14.80 0.21 -10.31
N GLU A 129 15.20 0.82 -9.18
CA GLU A 129 16.55 1.42 -9.05
C GLU A 129 17.66 0.38 -9.21
N GLU A 130 17.46 -0.84 -8.70
CA GLU A 130 18.39 -1.95 -8.87
C GLU A 130 18.50 -2.38 -10.34
N ALA A 131 17.36 -2.57 -11.03
CA ALA A 131 17.31 -2.92 -12.44
C ALA A 131 17.91 -1.83 -13.35
N HIS A 132 17.58 -0.56 -13.06
CA HIS A 132 18.12 0.59 -13.77
C HIS A 132 19.62 0.72 -13.58
N ALA A 133 20.14 0.58 -12.35
CA ALA A 133 21.57 0.61 -12.08
C ALA A 133 22.33 -0.52 -12.80
N ALA A 134 21.76 -1.73 -12.86
CA ALA A 134 22.33 -2.85 -13.61
C ALA A 134 22.39 -2.55 -15.12
N SER A 135 21.30 -2.02 -15.70
CA SER A 135 21.26 -1.62 -17.12
C SER A 135 22.30 -0.55 -17.44
N LEU A 136 22.38 0.51 -16.62
CA LEU A 136 23.36 1.58 -16.82
C LEU A 136 24.79 1.02 -16.79
N LYS A 137 25.09 0.12 -15.86
CA LYS A 137 26.42 -0.51 -15.77
C LYS A 137 26.74 -1.31 -17.03
N GLU A 138 25.82 -2.15 -17.50
CA GLU A 138 26.00 -2.93 -18.72
C GLU A 138 26.26 -2.03 -19.95
N ARG A 139 25.52 -0.92 -20.06
CA ARG A 139 25.71 0.07 -21.13
C ARG A 139 27.06 0.75 -21.05
N HIS A 140 27.52 1.15 -19.85
CA HIS A 140 28.86 1.73 -19.69
C HIS A 140 29.96 0.75 -20.08
N ASP A 141 29.83 -0.52 -19.67
CA ASP A 141 30.78 -1.57 -20.03
C ASP A 141 30.80 -1.77 -21.56
N ASP A 142 29.63 -1.74 -22.22
CA ASP A 142 29.53 -1.84 -23.68
C ASP A 142 30.19 -0.68 -24.43
N ILE A 143 29.91 0.56 -24.00
CA ILE A 143 30.56 1.77 -24.52
C ILE A 143 32.07 1.67 -24.36
N ALA A 144 32.55 1.28 -23.17
CA ALA A 144 33.98 1.12 -22.90
C ALA A 144 34.63 0.06 -23.81
N ARG A 145 33.96 -1.08 -24.02
CA ARG A 145 34.42 -2.12 -24.96
C ARG A 145 34.57 -1.59 -26.38
N HIS A 146 33.54 -0.91 -26.90
CA HIS A 146 33.58 -0.38 -28.27
C HIS A 146 34.64 0.71 -28.46
N ARG A 147 34.82 1.60 -27.48
CA ARG A 147 35.91 2.59 -27.49
C ARG A 147 37.29 1.94 -27.48
N ALA A 148 37.52 0.95 -26.61
CA ALA A 148 38.80 0.26 -26.51
C ALA A 148 39.17 -0.47 -27.81
N ILE A 149 38.20 -1.09 -28.50
CA ILE A 149 38.41 -1.70 -29.81
C ILE A 149 38.76 -0.63 -30.85
N SER A 150 38.01 0.49 -30.89
CA SER A 150 38.28 1.59 -31.82
C SER A 150 39.70 2.14 -31.67
N GLU A 151 40.13 2.42 -30.44
CA GLU A 151 41.50 2.88 -30.16
C GLU A 151 42.57 1.88 -30.59
N THR A 152 42.30 0.57 -30.43
CA THR A 152 43.23 -0.49 -30.84
C THR A 152 43.34 -0.53 -32.36
N LEU A 153 42.22 -0.35 -33.07
CA LEU A 153 42.21 -0.25 -34.53
C LEU A 153 42.95 1.00 -35.02
N ASP A 154 42.82 2.15 -34.35
CA ASP A 154 43.61 3.35 -34.65
C ASP A 154 45.12 3.10 -34.51
N ARG A 155 45.57 2.50 -33.40
CA ARG A 155 46.98 2.12 -33.21
C ARG A 155 47.49 1.15 -34.29
N ASN A 156 46.62 0.24 -34.76
CA ASN A 156 46.95 -0.70 -35.83
C ASN A 156 47.08 0.00 -37.19
N VAL A 157 46.19 0.95 -37.50
CA VAL A 157 46.28 1.79 -38.71
C VAL A 157 47.59 2.60 -38.69
N GLU A 158 47.94 3.21 -37.56
CA GLU A 158 49.20 3.94 -37.41
C GLU A 158 50.44 3.04 -37.57
N SER A 159 50.40 1.85 -36.99
CA SER A 159 51.51 0.88 -37.05
C SER A 159 51.70 0.33 -38.46
N LEU A 160 50.61 0.03 -39.17
CA LEU A 160 50.63 -0.32 -40.59
C LEU A 160 51.19 0.83 -41.43
N GLY A 161 50.75 2.07 -41.18
CA GLY A 161 51.27 3.25 -41.86
C GLY A 161 52.78 3.50 -41.61
N ARG A 162 53.29 3.13 -40.44
CA ARG A 162 54.75 3.14 -40.16
C ARG A 162 55.47 2.03 -40.91
N TYR A 163 54.92 0.82 -40.93
CA TYR A 163 55.48 -0.31 -41.67
C TYR A 163 55.58 -0.03 -43.17
N MET A 164 54.52 0.53 -43.77
CA MET A 164 54.51 0.91 -45.19
C MET A 164 55.61 1.93 -45.51
N ARG A 165 55.76 2.98 -44.69
CA ARG A 165 56.84 3.97 -44.83
C ARG A 165 58.24 3.37 -44.68
N GLN A 166 58.42 2.40 -43.79
CA GLN A 166 59.70 1.68 -43.66
C GLN A 166 60.02 0.85 -44.90
N LYS A 167 59.01 0.19 -45.49
CA LYS A 167 59.17 -0.58 -46.73
C LYS A 167 59.51 0.31 -47.93
N GLU A 168 58.83 1.44 -48.04
CA GLU A 168 59.12 2.45 -49.06
C GLU A 168 60.56 2.98 -48.94
N LYS A 169 60.99 3.35 -47.73
CA LYS A 169 62.37 3.81 -47.48
C LYS A 169 63.42 2.73 -47.78
N ALA A 170 63.18 1.48 -47.38
CA ALA A 170 64.10 0.37 -47.67
C ALA A 170 64.26 0.15 -49.18
N LYS A 171 63.20 0.35 -49.96
CA LYS A 171 63.26 0.34 -51.42
C LYS A 171 64.08 1.51 -51.96
N GLU A 172 63.86 2.74 -51.48
CA GLU A 172 64.66 3.90 -51.91
C GLU A 172 66.17 3.66 -51.68
N GLU A 173 66.51 3.04 -50.55
CA GLU A 173 67.88 2.63 -50.22
C GLU A 173 68.40 1.55 -51.19
N GLU A 174 67.60 0.53 -51.52
CA GLU A 174 67.97 -0.52 -52.49
C GLU A 174 68.09 0.02 -53.92
N ASP A 175 67.20 0.91 -54.35
CA ASP A 175 67.22 1.57 -55.66
C ASP A 175 68.45 2.48 -55.79
N SER A 176 68.81 3.21 -54.72
CA SER A 176 70.02 4.03 -54.65
C SER A 176 71.29 3.17 -54.70
N ALA A 177 71.33 2.06 -53.95
CA ALA A 177 72.45 1.11 -53.99
C ALA A 177 72.58 0.46 -55.38
N ALA A 178 71.47 0.07 -56.00
CA ALA A 178 71.45 -0.48 -57.35
C ALA A 178 71.89 0.56 -58.40
N ALA A 179 71.56 1.85 -58.23
CA ALA A 179 72.02 2.93 -59.07
C ALA A 179 73.55 3.15 -58.94
N ALA A 180 74.08 3.19 -57.72
CA ALA A 180 75.51 3.30 -57.46
C ALA A 180 76.30 2.11 -58.05
N GLN A 181 75.78 0.89 -57.92
CA GLN A 181 76.36 -0.29 -58.58
C GLN A 181 76.32 -0.21 -60.11
N ARG A 182 75.26 0.36 -60.70
CA ARG A 182 75.21 0.60 -62.16
C ARG A 182 76.29 1.58 -62.61
N GLU A 183 76.49 2.66 -61.85
CA GLU A 183 77.53 3.65 -62.16
C GLU A 183 78.93 3.05 -62.07
N GLN A 184 79.21 2.28 -61.02
CA GLN A 184 80.47 1.54 -60.87
C GLN A 184 80.68 0.51 -62.00
N ARG A 185 79.61 -0.15 -62.45
CA ARG A 185 79.65 -1.08 -63.59
C ARG A 185 79.84 -0.38 -64.93
N ALA A 186 79.20 0.75 -65.17
CA ALA A 186 79.41 1.55 -66.37
C ALA A 186 80.87 2.00 -66.47
N ALA A 187 81.48 2.41 -65.35
CA ALA A 187 82.91 2.71 -65.27
C ALA A 187 83.80 1.48 -65.52
N LYS A 188 83.43 0.30 -65.01
CA LYS A 188 84.16 -0.97 -65.24
C LYS A 188 84.05 -1.44 -66.70
N VAL A 189 82.87 -1.35 -67.31
CA VAL A 189 82.63 -1.65 -68.75
C VAL A 189 83.43 -0.68 -69.62
N SER A 190 83.47 0.61 -69.28
CA SER A 190 84.28 1.60 -69.99
C SER A 190 85.78 1.29 -69.92
N ARG A 191 86.28 0.80 -68.77
CA ARG A 191 87.69 0.35 -68.59
C ARG A 191 88.01 -0.96 -69.31
N VAL A 192 87.07 -1.90 -69.37
CA VAL A 192 87.24 -3.19 -70.08
C VAL A 192 87.12 -3.01 -71.59
N ALA A 193 86.36 -2.00 -72.06
CA ALA A 193 86.24 -1.65 -73.47
C ALA A 193 87.52 -1.07 -74.10
N GLU A 194 88.50 -0.66 -73.30
CA GLU A 194 89.80 -0.17 -73.79
C GLU A 194 90.84 -1.29 -74.01
N VAL A 195 90.59 -2.53 -73.56
CA VAL A 195 91.52 -3.67 -73.68
C VAL A 195 90.80 -4.87 -74.32
N PHE A 196 90.54 -4.77 -75.63
CA PHE A 196 89.64 -5.70 -76.32
C PHE A 196 90.30 -6.83 -77.11
N GLN A 197 91.18 -7.64 -76.50
CA GLN A 197 91.56 -8.90 -77.18
C GLN A 197 91.80 -10.16 -76.33
N GLU A 198 91.61 -10.16 -75.00
CA GLU A 198 91.91 -11.40 -74.24
C GLU A 198 90.92 -11.86 -73.14
N ALA A 199 89.73 -11.28 -72.95
CA ALA A 199 88.86 -11.69 -71.83
C ALA A 199 87.36 -11.75 -72.12
N PHE A 200 86.93 -12.70 -72.97
CA PHE A 200 85.50 -12.97 -73.20
C PHE A 200 84.75 -13.60 -72.00
N SER A 201 85.43 -13.98 -70.91
CA SER A 201 84.81 -14.44 -69.66
C SER A 201 84.26 -13.30 -68.79
N GLY A 202 84.90 -12.12 -68.82
CA GLY A 202 84.49 -10.95 -68.02
C GLY A 202 83.17 -10.34 -68.49
N VAL A 203 82.93 -10.30 -69.81
CA VAL A 203 81.70 -9.76 -70.39
C VAL A 203 80.50 -10.66 -70.10
N LEU A 204 80.64 -11.99 -70.19
CA LEU A 204 79.57 -12.93 -69.86
C LEU A 204 79.20 -12.89 -68.37
N ALA A 205 80.19 -12.81 -67.48
CA ALA A 205 79.95 -12.65 -66.04
C ALA A 205 79.18 -11.35 -65.73
N ILE A 206 79.50 -10.24 -66.41
CA ILE A 206 78.79 -8.97 -66.28
C ILE A 206 77.36 -9.09 -66.82
N ILE A 207 77.14 -9.76 -67.96
CA ILE A 207 75.79 -9.98 -68.51
C ILE A 207 74.94 -10.83 -67.56
N GLU A 208 75.50 -11.90 -67.00
CA GLU A 208 74.80 -12.74 -66.01
C GLU A 208 74.49 -11.98 -64.72
N GLU A 209 75.39 -11.10 -64.27
CA GLU A 209 75.16 -10.20 -63.14
C GLU A 209 74.04 -9.20 -63.46
N CYS A 210 74.03 -8.59 -64.65
CA CYS A 210 72.92 -7.74 -65.12
C CYS A 210 71.59 -8.49 -65.19
N ARG A 211 71.60 -9.77 -65.60
CA ARG A 211 70.41 -10.62 -65.64
C ARG A 211 69.90 -10.92 -64.24
N ARG A 212 70.79 -11.26 -63.29
CA ARG A 212 70.44 -11.47 -61.88
C ARG A 212 69.84 -10.20 -61.27
N ASP A 213 70.48 -9.05 -61.48
CA ASP A 213 69.98 -7.75 -61.03
C ASP A 213 68.62 -7.39 -61.60
N SER A 214 68.40 -7.66 -62.89
CA SER A 214 67.10 -7.39 -63.53
C SER A 214 66.00 -8.27 -62.96
N MET A 215 66.28 -9.55 -62.69
CA MET A 215 65.34 -10.46 -62.04
C MET A 215 65.07 -10.06 -60.59
N GLN A 216 66.09 -9.65 -59.85
CA GLN A 216 65.94 -9.20 -58.47
C GLN A 216 65.10 -7.93 -58.38
N ARG A 217 65.34 -6.93 -59.23
CA ARG A 217 64.51 -5.72 -59.32
C ARG A 217 63.06 -6.02 -59.68
N MET A 218 62.82 -6.93 -60.62
CA MET A 218 61.46 -7.33 -61.00
C MET A 218 60.73 -8.00 -59.82
N ARG A 219 61.43 -8.81 -59.02
CA ARG A 219 60.87 -9.40 -57.79
C ARG A 219 60.55 -8.33 -56.74
N VAL A 220 61.48 -7.42 -56.46
CA VAL A 220 61.29 -6.33 -55.48
C VAL A 220 60.12 -5.42 -55.90
N GLN A 221 60.02 -5.06 -57.18
CA GLN A 221 58.89 -4.27 -57.71
C GLN A 221 57.55 -5.01 -57.60
N MET A 222 57.54 -6.33 -57.82
CA MET A 222 56.33 -7.13 -57.68
C MET A 222 55.90 -7.27 -56.21
N GLU A 223 56.85 -7.53 -55.31
CA GLU A 223 56.62 -7.61 -53.86
C GLU A 223 56.11 -6.28 -53.30
N GLU A 224 56.63 -5.15 -53.80
CA GLU A 224 56.15 -3.82 -53.44
C GLU A 224 54.70 -3.59 -53.89
N ARG A 225 54.37 -3.88 -55.15
CA ARG A 225 52.99 -3.72 -55.64
C ARG A 225 52.01 -4.53 -54.80
N ILE A 226 52.36 -5.78 -54.49
CA ILE A 226 51.56 -6.64 -53.62
C ILE A 226 51.47 -6.05 -52.21
N ALA A 227 52.57 -5.55 -51.64
CA ALA A 227 52.57 -4.95 -50.30
C ALA A 227 51.74 -3.66 -50.22
N VAL A 228 51.77 -2.82 -51.25
CA VAL A 228 50.94 -1.60 -51.35
C VAL A 228 49.47 -1.96 -51.48
N GLU A 229 49.10 -2.84 -52.42
CA GLU A 229 47.70 -3.25 -52.62
C GLU A 229 47.11 -3.91 -51.37
N VAL A 230 47.85 -4.85 -50.77
CA VAL A 230 47.42 -5.53 -49.53
C VAL A 230 47.41 -4.55 -48.35
N GLY A 231 48.39 -3.66 -48.25
CA GLY A 231 48.49 -2.64 -47.20
C GLY A 231 47.34 -1.63 -47.26
N GLU A 232 46.95 -1.18 -48.45
CA GLU A 232 45.82 -0.29 -48.67
C GLU A 232 44.48 -0.96 -48.39
N GLU A 233 44.28 -2.20 -48.86
CA GLU A 233 43.09 -3.00 -48.57
C GLU A 233 42.94 -3.23 -47.06
N PHE A 234 44.02 -3.62 -46.39
CA PHE A 234 44.01 -3.87 -44.95
C PHE A 234 43.76 -2.56 -44.17
N SER A 235 44.39 -1.45 -44.58
CA SER A 235 44.13 -0.11 -44.01
C SER A 235 42.67 0.32 -44.18
N ARG A 236 42.05 -0.01 -45.32
CA ARG A 236 40.64 0.32 -45.59
C ARG A 236 39.71 -0.46 -44.67
N ARG A 237 39.97 -1.76 -44.50
CA ARG A 237 39.20 -2.62 -43.59
C ARG A 237 39.33 -2.18 -42.13
N LEU A 238 40.54 -1.88 -41.67
CA LEU A 238 40.76 -1.37 -40.30
C LEU A 238 39.98 -0.08 -40.04
N ARG A 239 40.00 0.87 -40.98
CA ARG A 239 39.21 2.10 -40.89
C ARG A 239 37.71 1.82 -40.85
N HIS A 240 37.22 0.91 -41.70
CA HIS A 240 35.81 0.52 -41.69
C HIS A 240 35.37 -0.08 -40.34
N PHE A 241 36.16 -1.00 -39.77
CA PHE A 241 35.86 -1.57 -38.45
C PHE A 241 35.92 -0.52 -37.33
N ARG A 242 36.87 0.42 -37.40
CA ARG A 242 36.96 1.52 -36.45
C ARG A 242 35.71 2.39 -36.51
N ASP A 243 35.30 2.80 -37.71
CA ASP A 243 34.13 3.65 -37.91
C ASP A 243 32.86 2.95 -37.40
N PHE A 244 32.75 1.63 -37.63
CA PHE A 244 31.68 0.82 -37.05
C PHE A 244 31.67 0.85 -35.52
N HIS A 245 32.81 0.61 -34.86
CA HIS A 245 32.88 0.63 -33.39
C HIS A 245 32.69 2.03 -32.79
N SER A 246 33.17 3.07 -33.46
CA SER A 246 32.92 4.46 -33.08
C SER A 246 31.43 4.80 -33.17
N ALA A 247 30.76 4.41 -34.26
CA ALA A 247 29.32 4.59 -34.42
C ALA A 247 28.52 3.77 -33.38
N ALA A 248 28.94 2.54 -33.09
CA ALA A 248 28.32 1.70 -32.06
C ALA A 248 28.44 2.33 -30.66
N SER A 249 29.62 2.85 -30.29
CA SER A 249 29.81 3.59 -29.02
C SER A 249 28.88 4.80 -28.92
N ALA A 250 28.84 5.65 -29.96
CA ALA A 250 27.99 6.84 -29.97
C ALA A 250 26.50 6.48 -29.88
N HIS A 251 26.09 5.37 -30.50
CA HIS A 251 24.72 4.86 -30.41
C HIS A 251 24.38 4.31 -29.01
N SER A 252 25.28 3.56 -28.38
CA SER A 252 25.12 3.10 -27.00
C SER A 252 25.08 4.27 -26.01
N GLU A 253 25.85 5.34 -26.24
CA GLU A 253 25.78 6.59 -25.46
C GLU A 253 24.43 7.29 -25.58
N GLY A 254 23.87 7.36 -26.80
CA GLY A 254 22.52 7.88 -27.03
C GLY A 254 21.45 7.07 -26.30
N SER A 255 21.57 5.74 -26.31
CA SER A 255 20.67 4.82 -25.60
C SER A 255 20.77 5.00 -24.08
N LEU A 256 21.99 5.13 -23.54
CA LEU A 256 22.23 5.41 -22.12
C LEU A 256 21.56 6.73 -21.68
N GLY A 257 21.65 7.77 -22.50
CA GLY A 257 20.99 9.05 -22.24
C GLY A 257 19.47 8.95 -22.25
N LEU A 258 18.89 8.14 -23.13
CA LEU A 258 17.46 7.83 -23.14
C LEU A 258 17.03 7.08 -21.88
N GLU A 259 17.73 5.99 -21.54
CA GLU A 259 17.46 5.18 -20.34
C GLU A 259 17.50 6.04 -19.07
N SER A 260 18.51 6.91 -18.93
CA SER A 260 18.66 7.80 -17.77
C SER A 260 17.50 8.79 -17.65
N ARG A 261 17.05 9.38 -18.76
CA ARG A 261 15.91 10.30 -18.79
C ARG A 261 14.60 9.59 -18.48
N PHE A 262 14.42 8.40 -19.05
CA PHE A 262 13.26 7.57 -18.78
C PHE A 262 13.19 7.13 -17.32
N GLY A 263 14.33 6.75 -16.73
CA GLY A 263 14.39 6.45 -15.30
C GLY A 263 14.09 7.66 -14.42
N GLY A 264 14.54 8.85 -14.83
CA GLY A 264 14.11 10.11 -14.21
C GLY A 264 12.60 10.32 -14.27
N TRP A 265 11.97 10.04 -15.41
CA TRP A 265 10.52 10.11 -15.57
C TRP A 265 9.78 9.09 -14.70
N LEU A 266 10.24 7.84 -14.62
CA LEU A 266 9.64 6.83 -13.75
C LEU A 266 9.65 7.27 -12.28
N ARG A 267 10.75 7.84 -11.78
CA ARG A 267 10.80 8.39 -10.41
C ARG A 267 9.74 9.47 -10.19
N GLN A 268 9.54 10.36 -11.16
CA GLN A 268 8.48 11.37 -11.08
C GLN A 268 7.09 10.74 -11.07
N ALA A 269 6.89 9.66 -11.84
CA ALA A 269 5.65 8.89 -11.80
C ALA A 269 5.40 8.27 -10.42
N TYR A 270 6.43 7.75 -9.75
CA TYR A 270 6.34 7.25 -8.37
C TYR A 270 5.97 8.35 -7.37
N VAL A 271 6.59 9.52 -7.45
CA VAL A 271 6.21 10.68 -6.62
C VAL A 271 4.72 11.02 -6.82
N ALA A 272 4.24 11.04 -8.06
CA ALA A 272 2.83 11.31 -8.33
C ALA A 272 1.88 10.19 -7.86
N MET A 273 2.34 8.94 -7.86
CA MET A 273 1.61 7.80 -7.27
C MET A 273 1.55 7.91 -5.75
N GLU A 274 2.66 8.26 -5.10
CA GLU A 274 2.74 8.52 -3.65
C GLU A 274 1.83 9.69 -3.26
N ASP A 275 1.86 10.80 -3.98
CA ASP A 275 0.96 11.94 -3.74
C ASP A 275 -0.51 11.53 -3.83
N LYS A 276 -0.84 10.70 -4.84
CA LYS A 276 -2.22 10.21 -4.99
C LYS A 276 -2.60 9.23 -3.87
N ALA A 277 -1.68 8.36 -3.47
CA ALA A 277 -1.87 7.45 -2.35
C ALA A 277 -2.07 8.24 -1.04
N ASN A 278 -1.25 9.25 -0.79
CA ASN A 278 -1.34 10.14 0.36
C ASN A 278 -2.66 10.92 0.39
N GLN A 279 -3.18 11.35 -0.77
CA GLN A 279 -4.50 11.96 -0.86
C GLN A 279 -5.60 10.98 -0.42
N VAL A 280 -5.58 9.74 -0.94
CA VAL A 280 -6.56 8.71 -0.59
C VAL A 280 -6.42 8.31 0.88
N ALA A 281 -5.20 8.17 1.39
CA ALA A 281 -4.93 7.91 2.80
C ALA A 281 -5.43 9.07 3.68
N GLY A 282 -5.27 10.32 3.26
CA GLY A 282 -5.83 11.49 3.94
C GLY A 282 -7.35 11.44 4.06
N ASP A 283 -8.05 11.09 2.97
CA ASP A 283 -9.51 10.90 2.98
C ASP A 283 -9.90 9.77 3.96
N LEU A 284 -9.16 8.66 3.96
CA LEU A 284 -9.37 7.53 4.89
C LEU A 284 -9.06 7.88 6.35
N ARG A 285 -8.02 8.67 6.63
CA ARG A 285 -7.67 9.14 7.98
C ARG A 285 -8.79 9.98 8.59
N SER A 286 -9.50 10.78 7.78
CA SER A 286 -10.67 11.52 8.26
C SER A 286 -11.78 10.58 8.78
N HIS A 287 -11.98 9.44 8.12
CA HIS A 287 -12.91 8.40 8.55
C HIS A 287 -12.45 7.69 9.82
N VAL A 288 -11.14 7.48 10.01
CA VAL A 288 -10.57 6.91 11.23
C VAL A 288 -10.88 7.78 12.45
N SER A 289 -10.55 9.08 12.38
CA SER A 289 -10.77 10.01 13.49
C SER A 289 -12.25 10.15 13.84
N SER A 290 -13.12 10.24 12.82
CA SER A 290 -14.57 10.28 13.02
C SER A 290 -15.12 8.99 13.64
N SER A 291 -14.69 7.82 13.16
CA SER A 291 -15.11 6.52 13.70
C SER A 291 -14.68 6.36 15.16
N ARG A 292 -13.46 6.80 15.51
CA ARG A 292 -12.96 6.81 16.90
C ARG A 292 -13.85 7.65 17.81
N ALA A 293 -14.17 8.88 17.40
CA ALA A 293 -15.05 9.75 18.19
C ALA A 293 -16.45 9.11 18.38
N ARG A 294 -17.01 8.51 17.31
CA ARG A 294 -18.29 7.78 17.35
C ARG A 294 -18.25 6.59 18.30
N MET A 295 -17.17 5.81 18.30
CA MET A 295 -17.03 4.68 19.22
C MET A 295 -16.96 5.13 20.68
N MET A 296 -16.21 6.20 20.98
CA MET A 296 -16.16 6.73 22.35
C MET A 296 -17.52 7.28 22.80
N ALA A 297 -18.19 8.07 21.95
CA ALA A 297 -19.51 8.62 22.25
C ALA A 297 -20.54 7.49 22.46
N LEU A 298 -20.54 6.47 21.60
CA LEU A 298 -21.47 5.35 21.66
C LEU A 298 -21.25 4.50 22.91
N SER A 299 -19.99 4.21 23.26
CA SER A 299 -19.65 3.52 24.51
C SER A 299 -20.10 4.32 25.73
N SER A 300 -19.76 5.61 25.78
CA SER A 300 -20.11 6.50 26.89
C SER A 300 -21.62 6.55 27.09
N ALA A 301 -22.39 6.74 26.02
CA ALA A 301 -23.85 6.76 26.06
C ALA A 301 -24.44 5.40 26.49
N GLY A 302 -23.92 4.30 25.93
CA GLY A 302 -24.35 2.95 26.26
C GLY A 302 -24.14 2.60 27.73
N THR A 303 -22.94 2.86 28.25
CA THR A 303 -22.60 2.62 29.67
C THR A 303 -23.37 3.53 30.61
N ALA A 304 -23.47 4.82 30.30
CA ALA A 304 -24.20 5.78 31.13
C ALA A 304 -25.69 5.43 31.25
N GLN A 305 -26.33 4.99 30.17
CA GLN A 305 -27.73 4.60 30.21
C GLN A 305 -27.96 3.33 31.04
N VAL A 306 -27.14 2.29 30.85
CA VAL A 306 -27.28 1.05 31.63
C VAL A 306 -27.05 1.32 33.10
N ARG A 307 -26.06 2.16 33.44
CA ARG A 307 -25.80 2.60 34.81
C ARG A 307 -26.99 3.34 35.41
N ALA A 308 -27.55 4.33 34.71
CA ALA A 308 -28.71 5.08 35.18
C ALA A 308 -29.91 4.16 35.45
N GLN A 309 -30.16 3.17 34.58
CA GLN A 309 -31.24 2.19 34.80
C GLN A 309 -30.93 1.26 35.98
N ARG A 310 -29.68 0.82 36.13
CA ARG A 310 -29.23 0.00 37.27
C ARG A 310 -29.44 0.74 38.58
N GLU A 311 -29.08 2.01 38.65
CA GLU A 311 -29.28 2.88 39.82
C GLU A 311 -30.78 3.07 40.13
N GLN A 312 -31.62 3.31 39.13
CA GLN A 312 -33.07 3.37 39.31
C GLN A 312 -33.64 2.05 39.84
N MET A 313 -33.24 0.91 39.26
CA MET A 313 -33.70 -0.40 39.72
C MET A 313 -33.21 -0.70 41.15
N GLN A 314 -31.98 -0.29 41.49
CA GLN A 314 -31.43 -0.42 42.83
C GLN A 314 -32.25 0.35 43.87
N GLN A 315 -32.70 1.57 43.56
CA GLN A 315 -33.60 2.33 44.43
C GLN A 315 -34.95 1.61 44.63
N VAL A 316 -35.49 0.99 43.58
CA VAL A 316 -36.73 0.20 43.67
C VAL A 316 -36.54 -1.05 44.54
N VAL A 317 -35.39 -1.72 44.43
CA VAL A 317 -35.02 -2.84 45.33
C VAL A 317 -34.98 -2.38 46.79
N GLU A 318 -34.38 -1.22 47.07
CA GLU A 318 -34.31 -0.67 48.43
C GLU A 318 -35.68 -0.35 49.02
N LEU A 319 -36.60 0.21 48.21
CA LEU A 319 -37.98 0.45 48.63
C LEU A 319 -38.73 -0.86 48.90
N THR A 320 -38.64 -1.82 47.97
CA THR A 320 -39.29 -3.14 48.10
C THR A 320 -38.73 -3.93 49.28
N SER A 321 -37.44 -3.77 49.59
CA SER A 321 -36.80 -4.36 50.78
C SER A 321 -37.39 -3.80 52.09
N LYS A 322 -37.64 -2.47 52.16
CA LYS A 322 -38.31 -1.85 53.31
C LYS A 322 -39.75 -2.33 53.46
N GLU A 323 -40.48 -2.45 52.35
CA GLU A 323 -41.84 -3.01 52.33
C GLU A 323 -41.85 -4.47 52.80
N LEU A 324 -40.87 -5.28 52.38
CA LEU A 324 -40.71 -6.66 52.81
C LEU A 324 -40.51 -6.74 54.33
N SER A 325 -39.62 -5.92 54.90
CA SER A 325 -39.41 -5.82 56.34
C SER A 325 -40.69 -5.42 57.09
N SER A 326 -41.44 -4.44 56.56
CA SER A 326 -42.72 -4.02 57.14
C SER A 326 -43.77 -5.14 57.11
N CYS A 327 -43.82 -5.93 56.03
CA CYS A 327 -44.68 -7.10 55.94
C CYS A 327 -44.28 -8.17 56.97
N GLN A 328 -42.97 -8.41 57.18
CA GLN A 328 -42.47 -9.34 58.19
C GLN A 328 -42.87 -8.90 59.60
N GLU A 329 -42.70 -7.61 59.92
CA GLU A 329 -43.13 -7.04 61.20
C GLU A 329 -44.64 -7.18 61.41
N THR A 330 -45.44 -6.92 60.37
CA THR A 330 -46.90 -7.08 60.42
C THR A 330 -47.30 -8.53 60.68
N LEU A 331 -46.67 -9.49 59.99
CA LEU A 331 -46.90 -10.92 60.21
C LEU A 331 -46.49 -11.36 61.61
N ALA A 332 -45.35 -10.86 62.13
CA ALA A 332 -44.91 -11.13 63.49
C ALA A 332 -45.87 -10.57 64.55
N LEU A 333 -46.39 -9.35 64.36
CA LEU A 333 -47.39 -8.75 65.26
C LEU A 333 -48.73 -9.52 65.25
N MET A 334 -49.11 -10.06 64.09
CA MET A 334 -50.29 -10.90 63.92
C MET A 334 -50.24 -12.18 64.76
N GLU A 335 -49.06 -12.70 65.09
CA GLU A 335 -48.91 -13.85 65.99
C GLU A 335 -49.47 -13.57 67.40
N PHE A 336 -49.50 -12.30 67.82
CA PHE A 336 -49.89 -11.88 69.17
C PHE A 336 -51.28 -11.25 69.26
N SER A 337 -51.97 -11.01 68.14
CA SER A 337 -53.17 -10.14 68.09
C SER A 337 -54.49 -10.83 67.72
N ARG A 338 -54.57 -12.18 67.78
CA ARG A 338 -55.77 -12.99 67.43
C ARG A 338 -56.46 -12.56 66.10
N PRO A 339 -55.71 -12.42 64.99
CA PRO A 339 -56.27 -12.04 63.70
C PRO A 339 -57.20 -13.13 63.14
N SER A 340 -58.10 -12.73 62.24
CA SER A 340 -58.90 -13.70 61.49
C SER A 340 -58.04 -14.47 60.49
N SER A 341 -58.43 -15.71 60.16
CA SER A 341 -57.75 -16.53 59.16
C SER A 341 -57.68 -15.84 57.79
N ALA A 342 -58.68 -15.03 57.44
CA ALA A 342 -58.72 -14.27 56.19
C ALA A 342 -57.68 -13.14 56.15
N GLU A 343 -57.46 -12.43 57.27
CA GLU A 343 -56.45 -11.37 57.38
C GLU A 343 -55.03 -11.94 57.29
N VAL A 344 -54.77 -13.05 57.99
CA VAL A 344 -53.47 -13.75 57.90
C VAL A 344 -53.22 -14.21 56.46
N ALA A 345 -54.20 -14.82 55.80
CA ALA A 345 -54.06 -15.27 54.42
C ALA A 345 -53.89 -14.12 53.41
N LYS A 346 -54.38 -12.91 53.72
CA LYS A 346 -54.17 -11.70 52.89
C LYS A 346 -52.76 -11.16 53.09
N SER A 347 -52.31 -11.02 54.33
CA SER A 347 -50.95 -10.53 54.66
C SER A 347 -49.86 -11.47 54.14
N LEU A 348 -50.07 -12.80 54.24
CA LEU A 348 -49.15 -13.79 53.68
C LEU A 348 -49.05 -13.66 52.15
N ARG A 349 -50.17 -13.54 51.43
CA ARG A 349 -50.16 -13.35 49.97
C ARG A 349 -49.47 -12.06 49.56
N HIS A 350 -49.68 -10.97 50.31
CA HIS A 350 -48.99 -9.71 50.05
C HIS A 350 -47.48 -9.84 50.30
N PHE A 351 -47.08 -10.49 51.39
CA PHE A 351 -45.68 -10.77 51.69
C PHE A 351 -45.01 -11.62 50.60
N GLU A 352 -45.66 -12.69 50.13
CA GLU A 352 -45.16 -13.54 49.05
C GLU A 352 -44.98 -12.72 47.75
N GLN A 353 -45.94 -11.88 47.41
CA GLN A 353 -45.88 -11.01 46.23
C GLN A 353 -44.73 -9.99 46.30
N VAL A 354 -44.53 -9.34 47.46
CA VAL A 354 -43.42 -8.42 47.69
C VAL A 354 -42.07 -9.16 47.65
N GLN A 355 -42.02 -10.38 48.20
CA GLN A 355 -40.83 -11.23 48.17
C GLN A 355 -40.46 -11.64 46.74
N GLU A 356 -41.43 -12.07 45.93
CA GLU A 356 -41.22 -12.39 44.52
C GLU A 356 -40.74 -11.17 43.73
N SER A 357 -41.33 -10.00 43.98
CA SER A 357 -40.95 -8.72 43.36
C SER A 357 -39.50 -8.36 43.70
N ALA A 358 -39.11 -8.44 44.97
CA ALA A 358 -37.75 -8.17 45.42
C ALA A 358 -36.72 -9.12 44.75
N ARG A 359 -37.02 -10.42 44.68
CA ARG A 359 -36.16 -11.41 44.01
C ARG A 359 -36.04 -11.16 42.51
N TRP A 360 -37.11 -10.73 41.85
CA TRP A 360 -37.07 -10.36 40.44
C TRP A 360 -36.20 -9.12 40.23
N GLN A 361 -36.45 -8.03 40.97
CA GLN A 361 -35.69 -6.79 40.85
C GLN A 361 -34.18 -6.98 41.13
N GLN A 362 -33.81 -7.78 42.13
CA GLN A 362 -32.40 -8.13 42.40
C GLN A 362 -31.73 -8.84 41.22
N ARG A 363 -32.43 -9.78 40.57
CA ARG A 363 -31.92 -10.45 39.37
C ARG A 363 -31.73 -9.45 38.22
N GLU A 364 -32.64 -8.49 38.07
CA GLU A 364 -32.51 -7.45 37.05
C GLU A 364 -31.34 -6.50 37.29
N VAL A 365 -31.08 -6.10 38.55
CA VAL A 365 -29.87 -5.33 38.88
C VAL A 365 -28.61 -6.10 38.48
N GLY A 366 -28.55 -7.40 38.80
CA GLY A 366 -27.42 -8.26 38.42
C GLY A 366 -27.20 -8.30 36.91
N ARG A 367 -28.27 -8.49 36.12
CA ARG A 367 -28.21 -8.47 34.65
C ARG A 367 -27.73 -7.13 34.10
N LEU A 368 -28.25 -6.02 34.63
CA LEU A 368 -27.82 -4.68 34.21
C LEU A 368 -26.34 -4.42 34.52
N GLN A 369 -25.83 -4.97 35.64
CA GLN A 369 -24.41 -4.89 35.97
C GLN A 369 -23.54 -5.67 34.99
N GLU A 370 -23.95 -6.88 34.61
CA GLU A 370 -23.27 -7.68 33.59
C GLU A 370 -23.22 -6.95 32.23
N ILE A 371 -24.35 -6.36 31.81
CA ILE A 371 -24.45 -5.57 30.58
C ILE A 371 -23.53 -4.34 30.64
N GLU A 372 -23.52 -3.60 31.76
CA GLU A 372 -22.66 -2.43 31.95
C GLU A 372 -21.17 -2.80 31.79
N GLN A 373 -20.75 -3.89 32.46
CA GLN A 373 -19.38 -4.37 32.41
C GLN A 373 -18.99 -4.81 31.00
N ARG A 374 -19.90 -5.47 30.28
CA ARG A 374 -19.66 -5.95 28.91
C ARG A 374 -19.42 -4.80 27.93
N ILE A 375 -20.29 -3.78 27.94
CA ILE A 375 -20.12 -2.58 27.07
C ILE A 375 -18.81 -1.86 27.42
N ARG A 376 -18.48 -1.76 28.72
CA ARG A 376 -17.27 -1.08 29.17
C ARG A 376 -15.99 -1.81 28.73
N GLN A 377 -15.95 -3.13 28.81
CA GLN A 377 -14.79 -3.91 28.35
C GLN A 377 -14.53 -3.73 26.85
N ASP A 378 -15.58 -3.75 26.03
CA ASP A 378 -15.45 -3.53 24.59
C ASP A 378 -14.98 -2.11 24.27
N ALA A 379 -15.44 -1.13 25.05
CA ALA A 379 -14.99 0.25 24.93
C ALA A 379 -13.50 0.42 25.27
N ASP A 380 -13.07 -0.18 26.38
CA ASP A 380 -11.68 -0.12 26.82
C ASP A 380 -10.77 -0.82 25.80
N SER A 381 -11.21 -1.94 25.22
CA SER A 381 -10.51 -2.62 24.11
C SER A 381 -10.38 -1.74 22.88
N VAL A 382 -11.46 -1.07 22.47
CA VAL A 382 -11.47 -0.16 21.31
C VAL A 382 -10.60 1.08 21.53
N VAL A 383 -10.55 1.61 22.75
CA VAL A 383 -9.71 2.76 23.11
C VAL A 383 -8.23 2.36 23.24
N ALA A 384 -7.93 1.15 23.71
CA ALA A 384 -6.57 0.64 23.86
C ALA A 384 -5.96 0.20 22.51
N GLU A 385 -6.75 -0.36 21.59
CA GLU A 385 -6.29 -0.74 20.24
C GLU A 385 -6.19 0.44 19.28
N ALA A 386 -6.83 1.58 19.59
CA ALA A 386 -6.68 2.79 18.80
C ALA A 386 -5.24 3.29 18.89
N CYS A 387 -4.51 3.24 17.77
CA CYS A 387 -3.19 3.84 17.62
C CYS A 387 -3.15 5.21 18.31
N PRO A 388 -2.08 5.51 19.07
CA PRO A 388 -1.92 6.84 19.64
C PRO A 388 -2.01 7.85 18.49
N LEU A 389 -2.75 8.94 18.72
CA LEU A 389 -2.76 10.11 17.85
C LEU A 389 -1.38 10.75 17.94
N GLU A 390 -0.37 10.10 17.38
CA GLU A 390 0.98 10.63 17.32
C GLU A 390 1.01 11.71 16.22
N GLY A 391 1.35 12.92 16.62
CA GLY A 391 2.08 13.86 15.77
C GLY A 391 1.31 15.05 15.19
N ASP A 392 0.02 14.94 14.86
CA ASP A 392 -0.66 16.06 14.19
C ASP A 392 -1.32 17.03 15.19
N ALA A 393 -0.66 18.17 15.45
CA ALA A 393 -1.24 19.29 16.22
C ALA A 393 -2.62 19.72 15.68
N SER A 394 -2.87 19.52 14.38
CA SER A 394 -4.17 19.75 13.73
C SER A 394 -5.30 18.83 14.24
N ASN A 395 -4.98 17.60 14.64
CA ASN A 395 -5.97 16.65 15.16
C ASN A 395 -6.38 16.99 16.60
N GLN A 396 -5.49 17.59 17.40
CA GLN A 396 -5.80 18.00 18.78
C GLN A 396 -6.84 19.10 18.84
N GLU A 397 -6.80 20.07 17.93
CA GLU A 397 -7.79 21.16 17.85
C GLU A 397 -9.15 20.70 17.27
N ARG A 398 -9.14 19.68 16.42
CA ARG A 398 -10.37 19.13 15.79
C ARG A 398 -11.10 18.12 16.68
N TRP A 399 -10.40 17.50 17.62
CA TRP A 399 -10.95 16.43 18.46
C TRP A 399 -12.22 16.82 19.24
N PRO A 400 -12.31 17.99 19.90
CA PRO A 400 -13.54 18.39 20.60
C PRO A 400 -14.74 18.51 19.66
N ARG A 401 -14.53 18.99 18.42
CA ARG A 401 -15.61 19.09 17.42
C ARG A 401 -16.07 17.70 16.97
N LEU A 402 -15.13 16.81 16.66
CA LEU A 402 -15.44 15.42 16.29
C LEU A 402 -16.20 14.68 17.39
N LEU A 403 -15.84 14.90 18.65
CA LEU A 403 -16.54 14.31 19.78
C LEU A 403 -17.96 14.86 19.91
N SER A 404 -18.15 16.17 19.78
CA SER A 404 -19.48 16.79 19.81
C SER A 404 -20.38 16.32 18.66
N GLU A 405 -19.84 16.19 17.45
CA GLU A 405 -20.56 15.61 16.29
C GLU A 405 -20.92 14.14 16.52
N ALA A 406 -20.01 13.37 17.11
CA ALA A 406 -20.24 11.98 17.47
C ALA A 406 -21.34 11.82 18.54
N GLU A 407 -21.35 12.67 19.56
CA GLU A 407 -22.40 12.73 20.58
C GLU A 407 -23.75 13.09 19.97
N ALA A 408 -23.80 14.09 19.08
CA ALA A 408 -25.01 14.46 18.36
C ALA A 408 -25.53 13.32 17.47
N TRP A 409 -24.61 12.60 16.81
CA TRP A 409 -24.95 11.42 16.01
C TRP A 409 -25.55 10.31 16.88
N VAL A 410 -24.93 9.97 18.02
CA VAL A 410 -25.49 8.98 18.97
C VAL A 410 -26.85 9.42 19.48
N ALA A 411 -26.99 10.70 19.85
CA ALA A 411 -28.24 11.27 20.35
C ALA A 411 -29.39 11.25 19.32
N GLY A 412 -29.09 11.04 18.03
CA GLY A 412 -30.08 10.91 16.95
C GLY A 412 -30.79 9.56 16.91
N PHE A 413 -30.21 8.50 17.48
CA PHE A 413 -30.80 7.16 17.47
C PHE A 413 -30.80 6.46 18.84
N PHE A 414 -30.07 6.99 19.82
CA PHE A 414 -29.92 6.39 21.14
C PHE A 414 -30.76 7.14 22.19
N TYR A 415 -32.06 6.84 22.24
CA TYR A 415 -32.99 7.50 23.16
C TYR A 415 -32.82 7.04 24.62
N THR A 416 -32.84 8.00 25.53
CA THR A 416 -32.82 7.79 26.98
C THR A 416 -33.97 8.53 27.63
N TRP A 417 -34.60 7.91 28.64
CA TRP A 417 -35.73 8.50 29.39
C TRP A 417 -35.40 9.82 30.08
N GLN A 418 -34.12 10.07 30.36
CA GLN A 418 -33.67 11.27 31.06
C GLN A 418 -33.85 12.55 30.23
N ARG A 419 -34.02 12.46 28.90
CA ARG A 419 -34.24 13.64 28.05
C ARG A 419 -35.62 14.29 28.24
N ASP A 420 -36.59 13.57 28.79
CA ASP A 420 -38.00 14.01 28.91
C ASP A 420 -38.56 14.00 30.35
N LEU A 421 -37.73 13.82 31.37
CA LEU A 421 -38.17 13.98 32.76
C LEU A 421 -37.96 15.42 33.21
N PRO A 422 -39.00 16.27 33.34
CA PRO A 422 -38.92 17.35 34.31
C PRO A 422 -38.56 16.70 35.64
N ALA A 423 -37.58 17.28 36.34
CA ALA A 423 -37.13 16.81 37.64
C ALA A 423 -38.34 16.34 38.45
N PHE A 424 -38.32 15.09 38.92
CA PHE A 424 -39.25 14.63 39.94
C PHE A 424 -38.99 15.49 41.18
N GLY A 425 -39.60 16.67 41.21
CA GLY A 425 -39.79 17.42 42.44
C GLY A 425 -40.70 16.59 43.34
N PRO A 426 -40.54 16.72 44.66
CA PRO A 426 -41.46 16.07 45.58
C PRO A 426 -42.89 16.49 45.21
N PRO A 427 -43.87 15.56 45.24
CA PRO A 427 -45.24 15.91 44.90
C PRO A 427 -45.67 17.05 45.82
N LYS A 428 -46.04 18.18 45.21
CA LYS A 428 -46.80 19.19 45.94
C LYS A 428 -48.10 18.53 46.33
N ALA A 429 -48.35 18.50 47.64
CA ALA A 429 -49.61 18.12 48.20
C ALA A 429 -50.68 19.09 47.66
N ASP A 430 -51.42 18.63 46.65
CA ASP A 430 -52.74 19.16 46.35
C ASP A 430 -53.70 17.99 46.33
N GLU A 431 -54.80 18.21 47.04
CA GLU A 431 -55.82 17.25 47.43
C GLU A 431 -56.62 16.75 46.22
N THR A 432 -57.22 15.57 46.40
CA THR A 432 -58.33 15.00 45.60
C THR A 432 -58.01 14.58 44.16
N ASP A 433 -57.59 13.32 44.00
CA ASP A 433 -58.44 12.27 43.43
C ASP A 433 -57.82 10.89 43.71
N GLN A 434 -58.55 10.06 44.48
CA GLN A 434 -58.18 8.67 44.73
C GLN A 434 -58.40 7.86 43.45
N GLN A 435 -57.40 7.84 42.56
CA GLN A 435 -57.17 6.69 41.69
C GLN A 435 -56.21 5.77 42.42
N GLU A 436 -56.76 4.72 43.03
CA GLU A 436 -56.02 3.55 43.49
C GLU A 436 -55.17 3.02 42.32
N ILE A 437 -53.88 3.36 42.31
CA ILE A 437 -52.88 2.59 41.56
C ILE A 437 -52.76 1.28 42.32
N SER A 438 -53.62 0.33 41.95
CA SER A 438 -53.61 -1.01 42.52
C SER A 438 -52.27 -1.69 42.20
N VAL A 439 -51.46 -1.86 43.25
CA VAL A 439 -50.30 -2.76 43.29
C VAL A 439 -50.73 -4.23 43.12
N SER A 440 -52.04 -4.52 42.96
CA SER A 440 -52.56 -5.86 42.72
C SER A 440 -52.49 -6.34 41.26
N ALA A 441 -52.09 -5.50 40.30
CA ALA A 441 -51.88 -5.94 38.91
C ALA A 441 -50.57 -6.73 38.72
N PHE A 442 -49.72 -6.78 39.76
CA PHE A 442 -48.35 -7.33 39.72
C PHE A 442 -48.26 -8.87 39.70
N ALA A 443 -49.33 -9.62 39.94
CA ALA A 443 -49.24 -11.09 40.10
C ALA A 443 -50.07 -11.92 39.10
N THR A 444 -50.95 -11.33 38.30
CA THR A 444 -51.98 -12.11 37.58
C THR A 444 -51.69 -12.38 36.10
N GLU A 445 -50.82 -11.62 35.43
CA GLU A 445 -50.64 -11.74 33.96
C GLU A 445 -49.51 -12.70 33.54
N THR A 446 -48.48 -12.92 34.38
CA THR A 446 -47.32 -13.77 34.04
C THR A 446 -47.56 -15.26 34.25
N ASN A 447 -48.61 -15.65 34.98
CA ASN A 447 -48.92 -17.06 35.24
C ASN A 447 -49.63 -17.77 34.05
N ARG A 448 -49.94 -17.06 32.95
CA ARG A 448 -50.59 -17.65 31.76
C ARG A 448 -49.66 -17.98 30.58
N ARG A 449 -48.38 -17.62 30.62
CA ARG A 449 -47.44 -17.89 29.49
C ARG A 449 -46.33 -18.89 29.78
N ALA A 450 -46.23 -19.43 31.00
CA ALA A 450 -45.20 -20.38 31.38
C ALA A 450 -45.54 -21.87 31.09
N TRP A 451 -46.25 -22.21 30.00
CA TRP A 451 -46.30 -23.59 29.49
C TRP A 451 -46.62 -23.59 27.98
N ARG A 452 -45.61 -23.37 27.14
CA ARG A 452 -45.59 -23.90 25.77
C ARG A 452 -44.21 -24.47 25.49
N THR A 453 -44.07 -25.75 25.83
CA THR A 453 -43.02 -26.63 25.33
C THR A 453 -43.08 -26.65 23.79
N PRO A 454 -41.94 -26.53 23.07
CA PRO A 454 -41.92 -26.82 21.64
C PRO A 454 -42.13 -28.33 21.41
N PRO A 455 -42.84 -28.77 20.36
CA PRO A 455 -42.92 -30.19 20.04
C PRO A 455 -41.55 -30.69 19.54
N ALA A 456 -41.07 -31.77 20.15
CA ALA A 456 -39.90 -32.49 19.73
C ALA A 456 -40.17 -33.30 18.44
N LYS A 457 -39.31 -33.07 17.45
CA LYS A 457 -38.82 -33.94 16.35
C LYS A 457 -39.70 -35.13 15.91
N GLN A 458 -40.06 -35.12 14.62
CA GLN A 458 -40.15 -36.35 13.82
C GLN A 458 -38.86 -36.49 13.00
N ALA A 459 -38.17 -37.60 13.22
CA ALA A 459 -37.19 -38.15 12.29
C ALA A 459 -37.94 -38.87 11.15
N PRO A 460 -37.43 -38.87 9.91
CA PRO A 460 -37.85 -39.86 8.93
C PRO A 460 -36.90 -41.06 9.00
N GLU A 461 -37.47 -42.23 9.31
CA GLU A 461 -36.94 -43.51 8.85
C GLU A 461 -37.39 -43.73 7.40
N SER A 462 -36.53 -44.39 6.62
CA SER A 462 -36.60 -44.76 5.18
C SER A 462 -36.04 -43.73 4.21
#